data_AF-A0A9D4THR8-F1
#
_entry.id   AF-A0A9D4THR8-F1
#
_cell.length_a   1.000
_cell.length_b   1.000
_cell.length_c   1.000
_cell.angle_alpha   90.00
_cell.angle_beta   90.00
_cell.angle_gamma   90.00
#
_symmetry.space_group_name_H-M   'P 1'
#
loop_
_entity.id
_entity.type
_entity.pdbx_description
1 polymer ?
#
loop_
_entity_poly.entity_id
_entity_poly.type
_entity_poly.pdbx_seq_one_letter_code
_entity_poly.pdbx_strand_id
1 'polypeptide(L)'
;MALDALVLAEREVVGECGPFSLAPARPTVSGNSNVDSADRLELPALADPCSTSGNDVAADVRGGEQLPRLVVVAAAESDNEADDCFSDEPTPKFRRLSCSEPPPAVRAALRPELLAVMEARGVTFLPPSAVPVEDYCRSTIAAEQPEDNFYVYNLAVVEKLYAAWGRMMPRVHPCYAVKCNPDEGLLATLAALGAGFDCASEAELAAVMALGVGPERLVYAHPCKPPKQIRWAASNGVDLTTFDTESELIKMAQHHPSSGLLLRIRADDPAARCQLGNKYGAELSTVPRLLEAAAALGLCVRGVSFHVGSGAKNPAAFTSAIESARTVFDMAAALGFQMDTLDLGGGFCGGAFDAAGQVDLGGVPDAINAALDRLFPEDGVLRIVAEPGRYFAEAFATYACYINGWRERQVAAPDAAAAEAAAAGNGTVAAEVQQQGGGTAALRHGGTAYDYFITDGLYGSMNCLMYDHAELAPAGLRSPLLPPVTAAEEAQLFPSTLFGPTCDGLDTVCRDVPMPRLRNGDWVLFPSFGAYTIAGAVNFNGFDITGARVHYVYC
;
A
#
# COMPACT_ATOMS: atom_id res chain seq x y z
N MET A 1 -51.19 31.11 -48.37
CA MET A 1 -50.23 31.06 -49.50
C MET A 1 -49.29 29.91 -49.18
N ALA A 2 -49.61 28.64 -49.44
CA ALA A 2 -50.16 27.97 -50.63
C ALA A 2 -49.11 27.72 -51.73
N LEU A 3 -49.15 26.53 -52.33
CA LEU A 3 -48.15 25.84 -53.20
C LEU A 3 -46.99 25.22 -52.38
N ASP A 4 -46.94 23.91 -52.13
CA ASP A 4 -46.94 22.72 -53.02
C ASP A 4 -45.69 22.65 -53.92
N ALA A 5 -45.06 21.52 -54.24
CA ALA A 5 -45.01 20.10 -53.83
C ALA A 5 -44.14 19.39 -54.92
N LEU A 6 -43.97 18.06 -54.84
CA LEU A 6 -43.30 17.14 -55.79
C LEU A 6 -41.76 16.98 -55.70
N VAL A 7 -41.15 15.82 -56.00
CA VAL A 7 -41.48 14.37 -55.83
C VAL A 7 -40.37 13.50 -56.48
N LEU A 8 -39.98 12.37 -55.86
CA LEU A 8 -39.18 11.21 -56.39
C LEU A 8 -37.78 11.52 -57.00
N ALA A 9 -36.73 10.70 -56.84
CA ALA A 9 -36.65 9.27 -57.15
C ALA A 9 -35.42 8.56 -56.53
N GLU A 10 -35.42 7.23 -56.60
CA GLU A 10 -34.41 6.30 -56.05
C GLU A 10 -33.13 6.20 -56.90
N ARG A 11 -32.01 5.79 -56.28
CA ARG A 11 -31.23 4.59 -56.70
C ARG A 11 -30.01 4.31 -55.81
N GLU A 12 -29.84 3.04 -55.43
CA GLU A 12 -28.57 2.46 -54.99
C GLU A 12 -27.60 2.32 -56.17
N VAL A 13 -26.29 2.50 -55.94
CA VAL A 13 -25.21 1.75 -56.62
C VAL A 13 -24.06 1.53 -55.62
N VAL A 14 -23.62 0.28 -55.48
CA VAL A 14 -22.43 -0.15 -54.73
C VAL A 14 -21.15 0.18 -55.49
N GLY A 15 -20.07 0.56 -54.81
CA GLY A 15 -18.77 0.78 -55.43
C GLY A 15 -17.61 0.87 -54.45
N GLU A 16 -16.99 -0.28 -54.14
CA GLU A 16 -15.66 -0.32 -53.52
C GLU A 16 -14.60 0.24 -54.49
N CYS A 17 -13.61 0.97 -53.98
CA CYS A 17 -12.25 0.95 -54.53
C CYS A 17 -11.23 1.54 -53.55
N GLY A 18 -10.05 0.91 -53.49
CA GLY A 18 -8.97 1.24 -52.55
C GLY A 18 -8.13 2.46 -52.92
N PRO A 19 -7.07 2.74 -52.14
CA PRO A 19 -6.39 4.03 -52.14
C PRO A 19 -5.28 4.14 -53.20
N PHE A 20 -5.02 5.37 -53.66
CA PHE A 20 -3.72 5.71 -54.25
C PHE A 20 -3.19 7.04 -53.70
N SER A 21 -1.93 6.98 -53.28
CA SER A 21 -1.12 8.14 -52.89
C SER A 21 -0.64 8.90 -54.12
N LEU A 22 -0.44 10.22 -54.01
CA LEU A 22 0.72 10.95 -54.53
C LEU A 22 0.66 12.44 -54.13
N ALA A 23 1.69 12.92 -53.44
CA ALA A 23 2.02 14.35 -53.37
C ALA A 23 2.65 14.80 -54.70
N PRO A 24 2.74 16.13 -54.98
CA PRO A 24 4.08 16.73 -54.82
C PRO A 24 4.15 18.24 -54.49
N ALA A 25 5.37 18.63 -54.10
CA ALA A 25 6.05 19.91 -54.33
C ALA A 25 5.61 21.21 -53.60
N ARG A 26 6.60 21.79 -52.89
CA ARG A 26 6.68 23.22 -52.53
C ARG A 26 7.22 24.06 -53.69
N PRO A 27 6.99 25.38 -53.65
CA PRO A 27 8.02 26.35 -54.01
C PRO A 27 8.41 27.25 -52.81
N THR A 28 9.64 27.76 -52.85
CA THR A 28 10.20 28.76 -51.92
C THR A 28 10.30 30.13 -52.60
N VAL A 29 10.26 31.25 -51.87
CA VAL A 29 11.32 32.31 -51.85
C VAL A 29 10.91 33.59 -51.07
N SER A 30 11.85 34.05 -50.23
CA SER A 30 12.11 35.40 -49.66
C SER A 30 11.02 36.30 -49.03
N GLY A 31 11.36 36.82 -47.83
CA GLY A 31 11.60 38.27 -47.68
C GLY A 31 11.09 38.96 -46.41
N ASN A 32 11.99 39.18 -45.42
CA ASN A 32 12.11 40.29 -44.45
C ASN A 32 10.85 40.91 -43.77
N SER A 33 10.86 41.32 -42.49
CA SER A 33 11.93 41.41 -41.46
C SER A 33 11.34 41.89 -40.13
N ASN A 34 11.90 41.45 -38.99
CA ASN A 34 11.92 42.11 -37.66
C ASN A 34 10.53 42.38 -37.00
N VAL A 35 10.28 42.31 -35.69
CA VAL A 35 11.04 42.11 -34.44
C VAL A 35 10.12 41.29 -33.49
N ASP A 36 10.51 40.71 -32.36
CA ASP A 36 11.75 40.82 -31.57
C ASP A 36 12.20 39.45 -31.01
N SER A 37 12.66 39.39 -29.75
CA SER A 37 13.35 38.27 -29.09
C SER A 37 12.60 37.64 -27.91
N ALA A 38 12.76 36.32 -27.76
CA ALA A 38 12.52 35.58 -26.51
C ALA A 38 13.57 34.46 -26.43
N ASP A 39 14.36 34.45 -25.36
CA ASP A 39 15.51 33.55 -25.24
C ASP A 39 15.11 32.07 -25.16
N ARG A 40 15.83 31.24 -25.91
CA ARG A 40 15.76 29.78 -25.86
C ARG A 40 16.95 29.25 -25.07
N LEU A 41 16.68 28.40 -24.08
CA LEU A 41 17.65 27.42 -23.58
C LEU A 41 17.45 26.12 -24.36
N GLU A 42 18.51 25.68 -25.03
CA GLU A 42 18.51 24.47 -25.86
C GLU A 42 18.88 23.22 -25.05
N LEU A 43 18.21 22.10 -25.36
CA LEU A 43 18.64 20.75 -25.01
C LEU A 43 19.01 20.01 -26.30
N PRO A 44 20.16 19.32 -26.38
CA PRO A 44 20.59 18.66 -27.60
C PRO A 44 19.82 17.36 -27.85
N ALA A 45 19.40 17.15 -29.10
CA ALA A 45 18.79 15.90 -29.57
C ALA A 45 19.85 14.95 -30.15
N LEU A 46 19.61 13.64 -29.99
CA LEU A 46 20.40 12.55 -30.57
C LEU A 46 20.19 12.44 -32.08
N ALA A 47 21.24 12.05 -32.81
CA ALA A 47 21.15 11.50 -34.17
C ALA A 47 22.31 10.52 -34.49
N ASP A 48 21.94 9.27 -34.73
CA ASP A 48 22.69 8.21 -35.42
C ASP A 48 22.60 8.38 -36.96
N PRO A 49 23.20 7.55 -37.84
CA PRO A 49 24.44 6.73 -37.73
C PRO A 49 25.35 6.73 -39.01
N CYS A 50 26.43 5.93 -38.98
CA CYS A 50 26.93 5.06 -40.08
C CYS A 50 28.08 5.51 -41.06
N SER A 51 29.15 4.69 -41.05
CA SER A 51 29.94 4.15 -42.19
C SER A 51 31.27 4.77 -42.70
N THR A 52 32.20 3.84 -43.02
CA THR A 52 33.52 3.95 -43.71
C THR A 52 34.63 4.72 -42.94
N SER A 53 35.93 4.39 -42.97
CA SER A 53 36.82 3.41 -43.65
C SER A 53 38.01 3.10 -42.69
N GLY A 54 38.75 1.99 -42.66
CA GLY A 54 39.35 1.16 -43.71
C GLY A 54 40.90 1.30 -43.74
N ASN A 55 41.65 0.37 -43.12
CA ASN A 55 42.91 -0.23 -43.64
C ASN A 55 43.63 -1.17 -42.62
N ASP A 56 44.30 -2.19 -43.16
CA ASP A 56 45.01 -3.26 -42.44
C ASP A 56 46.41 -2.86 -41.92
N VAL A 57 46.84 -3.48 -40.81
CA VAL A 57 48.17 -4.14 -40.73
C VAL A 57 48.09 -5.35 -39.77
N ALA A 58 48.69 -6.49 -40.12
CA ALA A 58 48.72 -7.70 -39.31
C ALA A 58 49.88 -7.74 -38.29
N ALA A 59 49.64 -8.31 -37.10
CA ALA A 59 50.67 -8.81 -36.20
C ALA A 59 50.13 -9.99 -35.34
N ASP A 60 51.05 -10.88 -34.95
CA ASP A 60 50.82 -12.17 -34.26
C ASP A 60 50.71 -12.02 -32.72
N VAL A 61 50.51 -13.15 -32.04
CA VAL A 61 50.76 -13.47 -30.60
C VAL A 61 49.54 -13.61 -29.67
N ARG A 62 49.07 -14.87 -29.58
CA ARG A 62 48.80 -15.71 -28.38
C ARG A 62 48.16 -15.12 -27.11
N GLY A 63 47.14 -15.84 -26.65
CA GLY A 63 46.66 -15.86 -25.26
C GLY A 63 45.35 -15.09 -25.07
N GLY A 64 44.28 -15.61 -24.47
CA GLY A 64 44.04 -16.97 -23.98
C GLY A 64 43.21 -16.95 -22.70
N GLU A 65 41.90 -17.23 -22.80
CA GLU A 65 41.05 -17.47 -21.65
C GLU A 65 39.86 -18.37 -22.03
N GLN A 66 39.62 -19.41 -21.22
CA GLN A 66 38.48 -20.33 -21.38
C GLN A 66 37.37 -19.94 -20.41
N LEU A 67 36.14 -19.78 -20.92
CA LEU A 67 34.93 -19.76 -20.11
C LEU A 67 34.62 -21.19 -19.59
N PRO A 68 34.55 -21.43 -18.28
CA PRO A 68 34.07 -22.71 -17.75
C PRO A 68 32.54 -22.77 -17.78
N ARG A 69 32.01 -23.94 -18.16
CA ARG A 69 30.58 -24.23 -18.20
C ARG A 69 30.00 -24.38 -16.79
N LEU A 70 28.77 -23.89 -16.60
CA LEU A 70 27.97 -24.18 -15.41
C LEU A 70 27.62 -25.67 -15.35
N VAL A 71 27.94 -26.33 -14.24
CA VAL A 71 27.51 -27.71 -13.94
C VAL A 71 26.47 -27.64 -12.83
N VAL A 72 25.25 -28.08 -13.13
CA VAL A 72 24.19 -28.23 -12.13
C VAL A 72 24.42 -29.54 -11.39
N VAL A 73 24.63 -29.46 -10.07
CA VAL A 73 24.66 -30.63 -9.19
C VAL A 73 23.34 -30.69 -8.42
N ALA A 74 22.53 -31.70 -8.70
CA ALA A 74 21.39 -32.02 -7.87
C ALA A 74 21.88 -32.72 -6.59
N ALA A 75 21.58 -32.14 -5.42
CA ALA A 75 21.78 -32.80 -4.14
C ALA A 75 20.53 -33.62 -3.81
N ALA A 76 20.70 -34.92 -3.62
CA ALA A 76 19.63 -35.82 -3.19
C ALA A 76 19.44 -35.75 -1.67
N GLU A 77 18.20 -35.92 -1.22
CA GLU A 77 17.86 -36.11 0.18
C GLU A 77 18.50 -37.41 0.73
N SER A 78 18.90 -37.39 2.00
CA SER A 78 19.21 -38.62 2.73
C SER A 78 18.73 -38.51 4.18
N ASP A 79 17.77 -39.37 4.52
CA ASP A 79 17.37 -39.61 5.90
C ASP A 79 18.56 -40.14 6.72
N ASN A 80 18.65 -39.72 7.98
CA ASN A 80 19.46 -40.39 8.99
C ASN A 80 18.85 -40.17 10.38
N GLU A 81 18.20 -41.20 10.90
CA GLU A 81 18.07 -41.40 12.34
C GLU A 81 19.37 -42.02 12.89
N ALA A 82 19.92 -41.46 13.97
CA ALA A 82 20.92 -42.14 14.81
C ALA A 82 20.92 -41.56 16.23
N ASP A 83 21.11 -42.44 17.22
CA ASP A 83 20.84 -42.24 18.65
C ASP A 83 21.80 -41.31 19.44
N ASP A 84 21.26 -40.89 20.59
CA ASP A 84 21.88 -40.30 21.80
C ASP A 84 23.36 -40.61 22.09
N CYS A 85 24.07 -39.58 22.59
CA CYS A 85 25.04 -39.72 23.69
C CYS A 85 25.38 -38.38 24.41
N PHE A 86 24.93 -38.26 25.67
CA PHE A 86 25.47 -37.42 26.77
C PHE A 86 25.71 -35.90 26.59
N SER A 87 24.79 -35.11 27.17
CA SER A 87 25.17 -34.06 28.15
C SER A 87 24.02 -33.75 29.12
N ASP A 88 24.30 -33.74 30.42
CA ASP A 88 23.35 -33.41 31.48
C ASP A 88 23.34 -31.90 31.77
N GLU A 89 22.59 -31.12 30.99
CA GLU A 89 22.01 -29.85 31.48
C GLU A 89 20.57 -29.68 30.96
N PRO A 90 19.63 -29.16 31.77
CA PRO A 90 18.25 -28.95 31.36
C PRO A 90 18.13 -27.71 30.47
N THR A 91 18.56 -27.82 29.21
CA THR A 91 18.10 -26.89 28.17
C THR A 91 16.56 -26.97 28.14
N PRO A 92 15.83 -25.84 28.15
CA PRO A 92 14.40 -25.88 27.93
C PRO A 92 14.15 -26.51 26.56
N LYS A 93 13.55 -27.71 26.53
CA LYS A 93 13.15 -28.34 25.27
C LYS A 93 12.04 -27.48 24.67
N PHE A 94 12.41 -26.52 23.83
CA PHE A 94 11.50 -25.79 22.96
C PHE A 94 10.80 -26.83 22.10
N ARG A 95 9.60 -27.22 22.53
CA ARG A 95 8.68 -28.05 21.77
C ARG A 95 8.46 -27.35 20.44
N ARG A 96 8.55 -28.04 19.31
CA ARG A 96 8.35 -27.43 17.98
C ARG A 96 7.01 -26.71 17.99
N LEU A 97 7.02 -25.37 18.08
CA LEU A 97 5.82 -24.52 18.20
C LEU A 97 5.12 -24.33 16.85
N SER A 98 5.60 -25.01 15.82
CA SER A 98 5.21 -24.82 14.44
C SER A 98 5.24 -26.12 13.65
N CYS A 99 4.42 -26.16 12.60
CA CYS A 99 4.38 -27.24 11.62
C CYS A 99 4.30 -26.66 10.20
N SER A 100 5.01 -27.30 9.27
CA SER A 100 5.00 -26.96 7.83
C SER A 100 3.79 -27.52 7.11
N GLU A 101 3.17 -28.58 7.64
CA GLU A 101 1.86 -29.05 7.19
C GLU A 101 0.75 -28.45 8.07
N PRO A 102 -0.41 -28.11 7.49
CA PRO A 102 -1.57 -27.65 8.25
C PRO A 102 -2.07 -28.75 9.20
N PRO A 103 -2.33 -28.45 10.49
CA PRO A 103 -2.98 -29.37 11.41
C PRO A 103 -4.29 -29.91 10.81
N PRO A 104 -4.67 -31.19 10.99
CA PRO A 104 -5.82 -31.78 10.31
C PRO A 104 -7.14 -31.01 10.46
N ALA A 105 -7.36 -30.38 11.62
CA ALA A 105 -8.52 -29.52 11.87
C ALA A 105 -8.48 -28.20 11.05
N VAL A 106 -7.30 -27.59 10.90
CA VAL A 106 -7.09 -26.38 10.08
C VAL A 106 -7.24 -26.74 8.61
N ARG A 107 -6.64 -27.86 8.15
CA ARG A 107 -6.77 -28.36 6.78
C ARG A 107 -8.21 -28.66 6.38
N ALA A 108 -9.03 -29.12 7.32
CA ALA A 108 -10.46 -29.38 7.09
C ALA A 108 -11.34 -28.12 7.14
N ALA A 109 -10.88 -27.03 7.76
CA ALA A 109 -11.61 -25.77 7.87
C ALA A 109 -11.24 -24.75 6.78
N LEU A 110 -10.00 -24.77 6.30
CA LEU A 110 -9.53 -23.89 5.23
C LEU A 110 -10.20 -24.19 3.89
N ARG A 111 -10.53 -23.13 3.15
CA ARG A 111 -10.98 -23.23 1.76
C ARG A 111 -9.82 -23.73 0.87
N PRO A 112 -10.06 -24.57 -0.14
CA PRO A 112 -8.98 -25.15 -0.98
C PRO A 112 -8.06 -24.09 -1.62
N GLU A 113 -8.61 -22.94 -1.99
CA GLU A 113 -7.87 -21.83 -2.60
C GLU A 113 -6.92 -21.18 -1.59
N LEU A 114 -7.34 -21.03 -0.33
CA LEU A 114 -6.45 -20.55 0.73
C LEU A 114 -5.39 -21.58 1.07
N LEU A 115 -5.74 -22.86 1.16
CA LEU A 115 -4.79 -23.94 1.40
C LEU A 115 -3.68 -23.94 0.34
N ALA A 116 -4.02 -23.79 -0.94
CA ALA A 116 -3.05 -23.67 -2.02
C ALA A 116 -2.13 -22.44 -1.89
N VAL A 117 -2.66 -21.29 -1.42
CA VAL A 117 -1.84 -20.12 -1.09
C VAL A 117 -0.89 -20.41 0.08
N MET A 118 -1.37 -21.08 1.13
CA MET A 118 -0.53 -21.42 2.29
C MET A 118 0.62 -22.36 1.91
N GLU A 119 0.33 -23.40 1.10
CA GLU A 119 1.32 -24.34 0.60
C GLU A 119 2.32 -23.65 -0.35
N ALA A 120 1.86 -22.81 -1.28
CA ALA A 120 2.71 -22.08 -2.23
C ALA A 120 3.61 -21.00 -1.59
N ARG A 121 3.24 -20.48 -0.40
CA ARG A 121 4.00 -19.46 0.33
C ARG A 121 4.80 -20.00 1.52
N GLY A 122 4.86 -21.32 1.69
CA GLY A 122 5.62 -21.95 2.78
C GLY A 122 5.13 -21.55 4.17
N VAL A 123 3.81 -21.34 4.31
CA VAL A 123 3.22 -20.76 5.52
C VAL A 123 3.39 -21.70 6.70
N THR A 124 3.89 -21.13 7.80
CA THR A 124 4.13 -21.86 9.03
C THR A 124 2.88 -21.85 9.92
N PHE A 125 2.31 -23.03 10.16
CA PHE A 125 1.11 -23.17 10.98
C PHE A 125 1.47 -23.20 12.47
N LEU A 126 0.87 -22.28 13.22
CA LEU A 126 1.00 -22.19 14.67
C LEU A 126 -0.20 -22.88 15.35
N PRO A 127 -0.03 -23.52 16.52
CA PRO A 127 -1.12 -24.18 17.21
C PRO A 127 -2.16 -23.16 17.72
N PRO A 128 -3.46 -23.49 17.71
CA PRO A 128 -4.54 -22.58 18.13
C PRO A 128 -4.51 -22.22 19.62
N SER A 129 -3.64 -22.86 20.41
CA SER A 129 -3.31 -22.45 21.78
C SER A 129 -2.38 -21.23 21.77
N ALA A 130 -2.88 -20.12 21.24
CA ALA A 130 -2.35 -18.75 21.31
C ALA A 130 -0.85 -18.65 21.64
N VAL A 131 0.01 -19.16 20.75
CA VAL A 131 1.43 -18.79 20.72
C VAL A 131 1.42 -17.34 20.22
N PRO A 132 1.76 -16.33 21.05
CA PRO A 132 1.79 -14.95 20.57
C PRO A 132 2.81 -14.84 19.44
N VAL A 133 2.61 -13.91 18.51
CA VAL A 133 3.61 -13.65 17.45
C VAL A 133 4.99 -13.36 18.05
N GLU A 134 5.04 -12.80 19.26
CA GLU A 134 6.24 -12.65 20.08
C GLU A 134 7.01 -13.97 20.30
N ASP A 135 6.35 -15.06 20.71
CA ASP A 135 6.99 -16.37 20.95
C ASP A 135 7.48 -17.00 19.65
N TYR A 136 6.79 -16.73 18.53
CA TYR A 136 7.28 -17.09 17.21
C TYR A 136 8.56 -16.31 16.87
N CYS A 137 8.58 -14.99 17.06
CA CYS A 137 9.79 -14.17 16.88
C CYS A 137 10.95 -14.70 17.74
N ARG A 138 10.72 -15.02 19.03
CA ARG A 138 11.74 -15.63 19.91
C ARG A 138 12.26 -16.96 19.33
N SER A 139 11.36 -17.80 18.81
CA SER A 139 11.73 -19.09 18.21
C SER A 139 12.56 -18.92 16.93
N THR A 140 12.20 -17.98 16.05
CA THR A 140 12.97 -17.61 14.86
C THR A 140 14.36 -17.09 15.25
N ILE A 141 14.45 -16.20 16.25
CA ILE A 141 15.73 -15.66 16.71
C ILE A 141 16.64 -16.76 17.27
N ALA A 142 16.09 -17.71 18.04
CA ALA A 142 16.84 -18.85 18.55
C ALA A 142 17.35 -19.81 17.46
N ALA A 143 16.54 -20.05 16.42
CA ALA A 143 16.84 -21.02 15.37
C ALA A 143 17.74 -20.47 14.26
N GLU A 144 17.47 -19.25 13.79
CA GLU A 144 18.14 -18.64 12.63
C GLU A 144 19.28 -17.70 13.02
N GLN A 145 19.35 -17.27 14.30
CA GLN A 145 20.30 -16.28 14.81
C GLN A 145 20.48 -15.06 13.88
N PRO A 146 19.37 -14.39 13.47
CA PRO A 146 19.45 -13.24 12.59
C PRO A 146 20.09 -12.04 13.30
N GLU A 147 20.84 -11.23 12.56
CA GLU A 147 21.27 -9.88 12.98
C GLU A 147 20.55 -8.78 12.18
N ASP A 148 19.76 -9.17 11.18
CA ASP A 148 18.94 -8.30 10.32
C ASP A 148 17.45 -8.32 10.71
N ASN A 149 16.73 -7.31 10.24
CA ASN A 149 15.29 -7.17 10.43
C ASN A 149 14.47 -8.30 9.76
N PHE A 150 13.31 -8.63 10.34
CA PHE A 150 12.33 -9.50 9.70
C PHE A 150 10.89 -9.14 10.06
N TYR A 151 9.98 -9.45 9.15
CA TYR A 151 8.54 -9.40 9.33
C TYR A 151 7.98 -10.79 9.66
N VAL A 152 6.92 -10.81 10.47
CA VAL A 152 6.02 -11.96 10.63
C VAL A 152 4.64 -11.54 10.13
N TYR A 153 4.18 -12.17 9.05
CA TYR A 153 2.90 -11.89 8.38
C TYR A 153 1.89 -13.00 8.68
N ASN A 154 0.88 -12.68 9.48
CA ASN A 154 -0.15 -13.59 9.94
C ASN A 154 -1.38 -13.56 9.01
N LEU A 155 -1.42 -14.49 8.06
CA LEU A 155 -2.47 -14.53 7.03
C LEU A 155 -3.85 -14.89 7.58
N ALA A 156 -3.94 -15.50 8.77
CA ALA A 156 -5.21 -15.75 9.45
C ALA A 156 -5.91 -14.45 9.88
N VAL A 157 -5.17 -13.36 10.09
CA VAL A 157 -5.75 -12.03 10.38
C VAL A 157 -6.49 -11.50 9.15
N VAL A 158 -5.94 -11.68 7.95
CA VAL A 158 -6.54 -11.25 6.67
C VAL A 158 -7.87 -11.95 6.43
N GLU A 159 -7.94 -13.26 6.66
CA GLU A 159 -9.19 -14.04 6.55
C GLU A 159 -10.24 -13.60 7.58
N LYS A 160 -9.85 -13.39 8.85
CA LYS A 160 -10.75 -12.91 9.92
C LYS A 160 -11.34 -11.54 9.57
N LEU A 161 -10.52 -10.63 9.06
CA LEU A 161 -10.94 -9.31 8.59
C LEU A 161 -11.87 -9.39 7.37
N TYR A 162 -11.57 -10.24 6.39
CA TYR A 162 -12.43 -10.40 5.20
C TYR A 162 -13.81 -10.94 5.56
N ALA A 163 -13.85 -11.93 6.45
CA ALA A 163 -15.10 -12.45 6.99
C ALA A 163 -15.87 -11.39 7.81
N ALA A 164 -15.17 -10.52 8.55
CA ALA A 164 -15.81 -9.43 9.30
C ALA A 164 -16.38 -8.34 8.39
N TRP A 165 -15.65 -7.94 7.34
CA TRP A 165 -16.11 -7.02 6.31
C TRP A 165 -17.46 -7.45 5.73
N GLY A 166 -17.56 -8.71 5.29
CA GLY A 166 -18.81 -9.26 4.72
C GLY A 166 -19.98 -9.33 5.70
N ARG A 167 -19.72 -9.35 7.03
CA ARG A 167 -20.77 -9.24 8.06
C ARG A 167 -21.21 -7.80 8.29
N MET A 168 -20.27 -6.86 8.29
CA MET A 168 -20.53 -5.44 8.61
C MET A 168 -21.13 -4.68 7.43
N MET A 169 -20.70 -4.96 6.20
CA MET A 169 -21.11 -4.24 4.99
C MET A 169 -21.43 -5.24 3.86
N PRO A 170 -22.49 -6.06 4.00
CA PRO A 170 -22.76 -7.20 3.12
C PRO A 170 -23.00 -6.83 1.65
N ARG A 171 -23.40 -5.57 1.39
CA ARG A 171 -23.63 -5.03 0.03
C ARG A 171 -22.37 -4.44 -0.62
N VAL A 172 -21.26 -4.30 0.12
CA VAL A 172 -20.05 -3.58 -0.33
C VAL A 172 -18.92 -4.57 -0.58
N HIS A 173 -18.50 -4.72 -1.83
CA HIS A 173 -17.40 -5.61 -2.18
C HIS A 173 -16.03 -4.94 -1.96
N PRO A 174 -15.10 -5.55 -1.19
CA PRO A 174 -13.80 -4.94 -0.94
C PRO A 174 -12.86 -5.10 -2.15
N CYS A 175 -12.35 -3.99 -2.67
CA CYS A 175 -11.23 -3.94 -3.59
C CYS A 175 -9.95 -3.54 -2.83
N TYR A 176 -9.01 -4.45 -2.62
CA TYR A 176 -7.81 -4.14 -1.83
C TYR A 176 -6.92 -3.11 -2.52
N ALA A 177 -6.56 -2.03 -1.81
CA ALA A 177 -5.69 -0.97 -2.32
C ALA A 177 -4.21 -1.41 -2.27
N VAL A 178 -3.69 -1.95 -3.38
CA VAL A 178 -2.37 -2.62 -3.47
C VAL A 178 -1.22 -1.75 -2.95
N LYS A 179 -1.23 -0.46 -3.26
CA LYS A 179 -0.32 0.58 -2.76
C LYS A 179 -0.12 0.63 -1.23
N CYS A 180 -1.00 0.03 -0.43
CA CYS A 180 -0.88 0.01 1.03
C CYS A 180 0.18 -1.00 1.52
N ASN A 181 0.19 -2.19 0.94
CA ASN A 181 1.23 -3.20 1.08
C ASN A 181 1.16 -4.17 -0.13
N PRO A 182 2.15 -4.18 -1.04
CA PRO A 182 2.13 -5.01 -2.23
C PRO A 182 2.61 -6.46 -2.00
N ASP A 183 2.73 -6.92 -0.75
CA ASP A 183 3.17 -8.26 -0.39
C ASP A 183 2.39 -9.38 -1.13
N GLU A 184 3.11 -10.30 -1.78
CA GLU A 184 2.49 -11.34 -2.58
C GLU A 184 1.65 -12.34 -1.74
N GLY A 185 2.00 -12.57 -0.47
CA GLY A 185 1.22 -13.44 0.42
C GLY A 185 -0.13 -12.82 0.80
N LEU A 186 -0.15 -11.54 1.14
CA LEU A 186 -1.36 -10.75 1.38
C LEU A 186 -2.24 -10.68 0.11
N LEU A 187 -1.65 -10.32 -1.03
CA LEU A 187 -2.37 -10.24 -2.31
C LEU A 187 -2.96 -11.59 -2.71
N ALA A 188 -2.20 -12.69 -2.61
CA ALA A 188 -2.69 -14.03 -2.94
C ALA A 188 -3.79 -14.50 -1.99
N THR A 189 -3.68 -14.19 -0.69
CA THR A 189 -4.70 -14.51 0.32
C THR A 189 -6.01 -13.79 0.01
N LEU A 190 -5.96 -12.49 -0.32
CA LEU A 190 -7.13 -11.70 -0.72
C LEU A 190 -7.70 -12.15 -2.07
N ALA A 191 -6.85 -12.56 -3.01
CA ALA A 191 -7.26 -13.12 -4.29
C ALA A 191 -8.07 -14.42 -4.11
N ALA A 192 -7.59 -15.32 -3.24
CA ALA A 192 -8.28 -16.55 -2.84
C ALA A 192 -9.54 -16.31 -1.97
N LEU A 193 -9.61 -15.21 -1.23
CA LEU A 193 -10.83 -14.76 -0.54
C LEU A 193 -11.90 -14.21 -1.50
N GLY A 194 -11.51 -13.82 -2.71
CA GLY A 194 -12.41 -13.28 -3.72
C GLY A 194 -12.50 -11.76 -3.76
N ALA A 195 -11.58 -11.04 -3.10
CA ALA A 195 -11.51 -9.58 -3.13
C ALA A 195 -11.27 -9.02 -4.56
N GLY A 196 -11.76 -7.82 -4.83
CA GLY A 196 -11.24 -7.01 -5.93
C GLY A 196 -9.88 -6.40 -5.57
N PHE A 197 -9.32 -5.61 -6.48
CA PHE A 197 -8.10 -4.84 -6.23
C PHE A 197 -8.18 -3.43 -6.83
N ASP A 198 -7.86 -2.43 -6.02
CA ASP A 198 -7.56 -1.07 -6.45
C ASP A 198 -6.05 -0.99 -6.70
N CYS A 199 -5.70 -0.75 -7.97
CA CYS A 199 -4.33 -0.58 -8.42
C CYS A 199 -4.10 0.85 -8.91
N ALA A 200 -2.99 1.45 -8.53
CA ALA A 200 -2.60 2.80 -8.92
C ALA A 200 -1.60 2.85 -10.08
N SER A 201 -1.11 1.70 -10.58
CA SER A 201 -0.09 1.65 -11.63
C SER A 201 -0.11 0.37 -12.49
N GLU A 202 0.52 0.43 -13.67
CA GLU A 202 0.85 -0.72 -14.54
C GLU A 202 1.53 -1.88 -13.77
N ALA A 203 2.41 -1.57 -12.81
CA ALA A 203 3.10 -2.57 -12.01
C ALA A 203 2.17 -3.29 -11.02
N GLU A 204 1.30 -2.55 -10.33
CA GLU A 204 0.31 -3.13 -9.41
C GLU A 204 -0.73 -3.98 -10.15
N LEU A 205 -1.21 -3.51 -11.31
CA LEU A 205 -2.10 -4.28 -12.18
C LEU A 205 -1.43 -5.59 -12.62
N ALA A 206 -0.20 -5.53 -13.12
CA ALA A 206 0.55 -6.71 -13.55
C ALA A 206 0.82 -7.70 -12.40
N ALA A 207 1.17 -7.21 -11.21
CA ALA A 207 1.41 -8.04 -10.03
C ALA A 207 0.15 -8.81 -9.60
N VAL A 208 -1.00 -8.13 -9.54
CA VAL A 208 -2.28 -8.78 -9.19
C VAL A 208 -2.74 -9.75 -10.29
N MET A 209 -2.60 -9.39 -11.57
CA MET A 209 -2.94 -10.29 -12.68
C MET A 209 -2.04 -11.54 -12.73
N ALA A 210 -0.77 -11.44 -12.31
CA ALA A 210 0.14 -12.58 -12.21
C ALA A 210 -0.32 -13.64 -11.16
N LEU A 211 -1.16 -13.25 -10.21
CA LEU A 211 -1.82 -14.16 -9.25
C LEU A 211 -3.08 -14.83 -9.82
N GLY A 212 -3.38 -14.64 -11.11
CA GLY A 212 -4.55 -15.22 -11.79
C GLY A 212 -5.86 -14.45 -11.57
N VAL A 213 -5.79 -13.21 -11.06
CA VAL A 213 -6.97 -12.35 -10.89
C VAL A 213 -7.39 -11.76 -12.23
N GLY A 214 -8.65 -11.95 -12.61
CA GLY A 214 -9.23 -11.44 -13.85
C GLY A 214 -9.46 -9.91 -13.83
N PRO A 215 -9.39 -9.22 -14.98
CA PRO A 215 -9.57 -7.76 -15.05
C PRO A 215 -10.90 -7.25 -14.50
N GLU A 216 -11.96 -8.06 -14.47
CA GLU A 216 -13.28 -7.71 -13.94
C GLU A 216 -13.29 -7.46 -12.41
N ARG A 217 -12.25 -7.92 -11.72
CA ARG A 217 -11.98 -7.69 -10.29
C ARG A 217 -11.07 -6.49 -10.04
N LEU A 218 -10.57 -5.81 -11.08
CA LEU A 218 -9.63 -4.71 -10.96
C LEU A 218 -10.31 -3.35 -11.13
N VAL A 219 -9.84 -2.36 -10.37
CA VAL A 219 -10.13 -0.94 -10.57
C VAL A 219 -8.81 -0.21 -10.72
N TYR A 220 -8.57 0.44 -11.86
CA TYR A 220 -7.40 1.31 -12.02
C TYR A 220 -7.72 2.70 -11.43
N ALA A 221 -7.72 2.81 -10.11
CA ALA A 221 -8.27 3.96 -9.38
C ALA A 221 -7.32 5.16 -9.21
N HIS A 222 -6.36 5.32 -10.11
CA HIS A 222 -5.54 6.54 -10.18
C HIS A 222 -6.25 7.61 -11.03
N PRO A 223 -6.61 8.80 -10.50
CA PRO A 223 -7.36 9.79 -11.28
C PRO A 223 -6.57 10.39 -12.45
N CYS A 224 -5.25 10.60 -12.30
CA CYS A 224 -4.41 11.31 -13.28
C CYS A 224 -3.35 10.41 -13.96
N LYS A 225 -3.70 9.60 -14.95
CA LYS A 225 -2.87 8.48 -15.45
C LYS A 225 -1.89 8.88 -16.58
N PRO A 226 -0.70 8.27 -16.66
CA PRO A 226 0.18 8.43 -17.83
C PRO A 226 -0.42 7.75 -19.08
N PRO A 227 -0.40 8.39 -20.27
CA PRO A 227 -0.86 7.80 -21.53
C PRO A 227 -0.32 6.41 -21.87
N LYS A 228 0.93 6.08 -21.47
CA LYS A 228 1.49 4.74 -21.62
C LYS A 228 0.66 3.70 -20.86
N GLN A 229 0.34 3.98 -19.60
CA GLN A 229 -0.35 3.04 -18.72
C GLN A 229 -1.84 2.92 -19.08
N ILE A 230 -2.47 3.99 -19.59
CA ILE A 230 -3.84 3.91 -20.14
C ILE A 230 -3.90 2.92 -21.32
N ARG A 231 -2.95 2.99 -22.26
CA ARG A 231 -2.86 2.03 -23.37
C ARG A 231 -2.52 0.61 -22.91
N TRP A 232 -1.68 0.47 -21.88
CA TRP A 232 -1.38 -0.84 -21.29
C TRP A 232 -2.64 -1.46 -20.68
N ALA A 233 -3.42 -0.69 -19.91
CA ALA A 233 -4.67 -1.14 -19.31
C ALA A 233 -5.67 -1.61 -20.39
N ALA A 234 -5.85 -0.82 -21.46
CA ALA A 234 -6.68 -1.17 -22.60
C ALA A 234 -6.25 -2.49 -23.29
N SER A 235 -4.95 -2.67 -23.52
CA SER A 235 -4.40 -3.89 -24.13
C SER A 235 -4.50 -5.15 -23.24
N ASN A 236 -4.82 -4.99 -21.96
CA ASN A 236 -4.97 -6.08 -20.99
C ASN A 236 -6.42 -6.23 -20.47
N GLY A 237 -7.40 -5.52 -21.07
CA GLY A 237 -8.82 -5.59 -20.68
C GLY A 237 -9.15 -4.96 -19.32
N VAL A 238 -8.27 -4.12 -18.78
CA VAL A 238 -8.53 -3.39 -17.54
C VAL A 238 -9.37 -2.16 -17.87
N ASP A 239 -10.69 -2.34 -17.79
CA ASP A 239 -11.66 -1.39 -18.37
C ASP A 239 -12.26 -0.40 -17.37
N LEU A 240 -12.17 -0.62 -16.06
CA LEU A 240 -12.73 0.28 -15.04
C LEU A 240 -11.65 1.17 -14.43
N THR A 241 -11.82 2.49 -14.52
CA THR A 241 -10.83 3.47 -14.02
C THR A 241 -11.48 4.78 -13.55
N THR A 242 -10.79 5.53 -12.70
CA THR A 242 -11.27 6.82 -12.15
C THR A 242 -10.83 8.02 -12.97
N PHE A 243 -11.57 9.13 -12.89
CA PHE A 243 -11.13 10.46 -13.34
C PHE A 243 -11.76 11.57 -12.48
N ASP A 244 -11.12 12.75 -12.43
CA ASP A 244 -11.66 13.95 -11.77
C ASP A 244 -11.44 15.25 -12.58
N THR A 245 -10.88 15.16 -13.80
CA THR A 245 -10.60 16.33 -14.65
C THR A 245 -10.93 16.10 -16.13
N GLU A 246 -11.23 17.19 -16.84
CA GLU A 246 -11.45 17.21 -18.29
C GLU A 246 -10.20 16.79 -19.08
N SER A 247 -9.00 17.11 -18.57
CA SER A 247 -7.72 16.68 -19.14
C SER A 247 -7.56 15.15 -19.11
N GLU A 248 -8.10 14.49 -18.09
CA GLU A 248 -8.13 13.03 -18.03
C GLU A 248 -9.08 12.45 -19.08
N LEU A 249 -10.30 12.99 -19.21
CA LEU A 249 -11.27 12.57 -20.22
C LEU A 249 -10.68 12.61 -21.64
N ILE A 250 -9.95 13.67 -21.97
CA ILE A 250 -9.26 13.80 -23.27
C ILE A 250 -8.27 12.66 -23.49
N LYS A 251 -7.49 12.26 -22.48
CA LYS A 251 -6.56 11.12 -22.58
C LYS A 251 -7.31 9.79 -22.69
N MET A 252 -8.41 9.61 -21.96
CA MET A 252 -9.24 8.40 -22.04
C MET A 252 -9.84 8.24 -23.45
N ALA A 253 -10.43 9.29 -24.01
CA ALA A 253 -10.95 9.28 -25.38
C ALA A 253 -9.88 8.95 -26.45
N GLN A 254 -8.63 9.36 -26.24
CA GLN A 254 -7.53 9.10 -27.17
C GLN A 254 -6.91 7.69 -27.06
N HIS A 255 -7.03 7.02 -25.91
CA HIS A 255 -6.19 5.85 -25.58
C HIS A 255 -6.93 4.65 -25.00
N HIS A 256 -8.12 4.83 -24.44
CA HIS A 256 -9.02 3.76 -23.99
C HIS A 256 -10.49 4.23 -24.04
N PRO A 257 -11.04 4.55 -25.23
CA PRO A 257 -12.37 5.13 -25.37
C PRO A 257 -13.51 4.19 -24.96
N SER A 258 -13.26 2.88 -24.87
CA SER A 258 -14.21 1.87 -24.40
C SER A 258 -14.21 1.65 -22.88
N SER A 259 -13.33 2.33 -22.13
CA SER A 259 -13.28 2.22 -20.67
C SER A 259 -14.57 2.70 -20.00
N GLY A 260 -14.91 2.03 -18.90
CA GLY A 260 -15.86 2.51 -17.91
C GLY A 260 -15.18 3.50 -16.95
N LEU A 261 -15.75 4.69 -16.84
CA LEU A 261 -15.19 5.78 -16.05
C LEU A 261 -15.98 6.01 -14.76
N LEU A 262 -15.28 6.04 -13.63
CA LEU A 262 -15.79 6.47 -12.33
C LEU A 262 -15.39 7.93 -12.10
N LEU A 263 -16.36 8.83 -11.99
CA LEU A 263 -16.10 10.22 -11.62
C LEU A 263 -15.75 10.28 -10.13
N ARG A 264 -14.49 10.57 -9.80
CA ARG A 264 -14.05 10.75 -8.42
C ARG A 264 -14.50 12.13 -7.94
N ILE A 265 -15.39 12.18 -6.97
CA ILE A 265 -15.81 13.42 -6.31
C ILE A 265 -14.98 13.68 -5.05
N ARG A 266 -14.92 14.94 -4.65
CA ARG A 266 -14.29 15.34 -3.40
C ARG A 266 -15.17 14.95 -2.21
N ALA A 267 -14.58 14.26 -1.24
CA ALA A 267 -15.17 13.97 0.06
C ALA A 267 -14.03 14.00 1.09
N ASP A 268 -14.24 14.66 2.22
CA ASP A 268 -13.23 14.78 3.28
C ASP A 268 -13.87 14.49 4.64
N ASP A 269 -13.24 13.61 5.43
CA ASP A 269 -13.37 13.61 6.88
C ASP A 269 -12.29 14.56 7.44
N PRO A 270 -12.64 15.72 8.03
CA PRO A 270 -11.66 16.63 8.61
C PRO A 270 -10.80 16.00 9.71
N ALA A 271 -11.28 14.89 10.31
CA ALA A 271 -10.59 14.13 11.34
C ALA A 271 -9.80 12.91 10.81
N ALA A 272 -9.74 12.68 9.49
CA ALA A 272 -8.91 11.63 8.91
C ALA A 272 -7.40 11.90 9.16
N ARG A 273 -6.64 10.83 9.40
CA ARG A 273 -5.19 10.86 9.60
C ARG A 273 -4.46 11.44 8.38
N CYS A 274 -4.89 11.06 7.17
CA CYS A 274 -4.35 11.58 5.91
C CYS A 274 -5.48 12.11 5.02
N GLN A 275 -5.53 13.42 4.82
CA GLN A 275 -6.48 14.09 3.91
C GLN A 275 -6.01 13.98 2.46
N LEU A 276 -6.92 13.60 1.55
CA LEU A 276 -6.61 13.39 0.12
C LEU A 276 -7.34 14.36 -0.84
N GLY A 277 -8.39 15.04 -0.36
CA GLY A 277 -9.20 15.96 -1.16
C GLY A 277 -8.49 17.24 -1.60
N ASN A 278 -7.28 17.51 -1.09
CA ASN A 278 -6.43 18.61 -1.55
C ASN A 278 -5.81 18.36 -2.93
N LYS A 279 -5.71 17.09 -3.36
CA LYS A 279 -5.03 16.67 -4.60
C LYS A 279 -5.98 16.02 -5.61
N TYR A 280 -7.01 15.32 -5.15
CA TYR A 280 -7.92 14.54 -5.99
C TYR A 280 -9.38 14.67 -5.57
N GLY A 281 -10.27 14.54 -6.55
CA GLY A 281 -11.72 14.61 -6.37
C GLY A 281 -12.29 15.92 -6.92
N ALA A 282 -13.28 15.80 -7.79
CA ALA A 282 -14.01 16.93 -8.34
C ALA A 282 -14.94 17.55 -7.28
N GLU A 283 -14.89 18.87 -7.15
CA GLU A 283 -15.91 19.63 -6.42
C GLU A 283 -17.29 19.43 -7.06
N LEU A 284 -18.37 19.34 -6.28
CA LEU A 284 -19.73 19.17 -6.82
C LEU A 284 -20.14 20.28 -7.81
N SER A 285 -19.54 21.46 -7.71
CA SER A 285 -19.74 22.57 -8.64
C SER A 285 -19.09 22.38 -10.02
N THR A 286 -18.10 21.49 -10.17
CA THR A 286 -17.45 21.19 -11.45
C THR A 286 -18.02 19.93 -12.12
N VAL A 287 -18.68 19.05 -11.37
CA VAL A 287 -19.30 17.81 -11.85
C VAL A 287 -20.15 17.98 -13.13
N PRO A 288 -21.07 18.96 -13.25
CA PRO A 288 -21.90 19.10 -14.45
C PRO A 288 -21.07 19.24 -15.73
N ARG A 289 -20.05 20.10 -15.71
CA ARG A 289 -19.12 20.30 -16.84
C ARG A 289 -18.33 19.03 -17.18
N LEU A 290 -17.94 18.25 -16.18
CA LEU A 290 -17.21 16.99 -16.40
C LEU A 290 -18.10 15.92 -17.06
N LEU A 291 -19.37 15.82 -16.65
CA LEU A 291 -20.35 14.92 -17.27
C LEU A 291 -20.70 15.36 -18.70
N GLU A 292 -20.89 16.66 -18.93
CA GLU A 292 -21.10 17.25 -20.26
C GLU A 292 -19.91 16.98 -21.20
N ALA A 293 -18.67 17.15 -20.71
CA ALA A 293 -17.46 16.87 -21.47
C ALA A 293 -17.32 15.37 -21.80
N ALA A 294 -17.63 14.48 -20.85
CA ALA A 294 -17.61 13.04 -21.09
C ALA A 294 -18.65 12.61 -22.14
N ALA A 295 -19.85 13.20 -22.09
CA ALA A 295 -20.91 12.96 -23.08
C ALA A 295 -20.51 13.46 -24.47
N ALA A 296 -19.92 14.65 -24.57
CA ALA A 296 -19.42 15.22 -25.82
C ALA A 296 -18.27 14.40 -26.44
N LEU A 297 -17.49 13.71 -25.61
CA LEU A 297 -16.41 12.79 -26.03
C LEU A 297 -16.91 11.35 -26.31
N GLY A 298 -18.19 11.06 -26.07
CA GLY A 298 -18.76 9.70 -26.24
C GLY A 298 -18.23 8.67 -25.24
N LEU A 299 -17.74 9.10 -24.08
CA LEU A 299 -17.16 8.23 -23.05
C LEU A 299 -18.23 7.61 -22.14
N CYS A 300 -17.97 6.41 -21.63
CA CYS A 300 -18.90 5.70 -20.74
C CYS A 300 -18.66 6.06 -19.27
N VAL A 301 -19.37 7.06 -18.73
CA VAL A 301 -19.35 7.30 -17.28
C VAL A 301 -20.26 6.28 -16.59
N ARG A 302 -19.66 5.32 -15.91
CA ARG A 302 -20.32 4.19 -15.25
C ARG A 302 -20.63 4.41 -13.77
N GLY A 303 -20.08 5.45 -13.16
CA GLY A 303 -20.28 5.59 -11.72
C GLY A 303 -19.56 6.77 -11.08
N VAL A 304 -19.56 6.73 -9.75
CA VAL A 304 -18.92 7.71 -8.87
C VAL A 304 -17.99 6.98 -7.92
N SER A 305 -16.82 7.58 -7.66
CA SER A 305 -15.95 7.19 -6.55
C SER A 305 -15.75 8.38 -5.59
N PHE A 306 -15.42 8.11 -4.34
CA PHE A 306 -14.93 9.12 -3.41
C PHE A 306 -13.93 8.48 -2.45
N HIS A 307 -13.21 9.27 -1.64
CA HIS A 307 -12.34 8.71 -0.59
C HIS A 307 -12.21 9.71 0.57
N VAL A 308 -12.87 9.44 1.70
CA VAL A 308 -12.98 10.40 2.82
C VAL A 308 -11.66 10.73 3.53
N GLY A 309 -10.66 9.83 3.45
CA GLY A 309 -9.31 10.04 3.99
C GLY A 309 -8.79 8.81 4.73
N SER A 310 -7.47 8.63 4.81
CA SER A 310 -6.89 7.46 5.50
C SER A 310 -7.12 7.59 7.01
N GLY A 311 -7.56 6.52 7.67
CA GLY A 311 -7.84 6.55 9.11
C GLY A 311 -9.08 7.36 9.50
N ALA A 312 -10.04 7.53 8.58
CA ALA A 312 -11.31 8.19 8.85
C ALA A 312 -12.13 7.39 9.88
N LYS A 313 -12.74 8.10 10.82
CA LYS A 313 -13.55 7.52 11.92
C LYS A 313 -14.94 8.13 12.01
N ASN A 314 -15.24 9.15 11.19
CA ASN A 314 -16.48 9.90 11.22
C ASN A 314 -17.56 9.26 10.33
N PRO A 315 -18.65 8.66 10.88
CA PRO A 315 -19.69 8.04 10.07
C PRO A 315 -20.46 9.04 9.19
N ALA A 316 -20.54 10.31 9.62
CA ALA A 316 -21.21 11.37 8.87
C ALA A 316 -20.44 11.78 7.61
N ALA A 317 -19.11 11.61 7.58
CA ALA A 317 -18.32 11.87 6.37
C ALA A 317 -18.69 10.90 5.24
N PHE A 318 -18.78 9.59 5.55
CA PHE A 318 -19.25 8.58 4.60
C PHE A 318 -20.69 8.83 4.15
N THR A 319 -21.60 9.15 5.09
CA THR A 319 -23.01 9.48 4.76
C THR A 319 -23.10 10.67 3.79
N SER A 320 -22.35 11.74 4.06
CA SER A 320 -22.35 12.96 3.23
C SER A 320 -21.75 12.70 1.85
N ALA A 321 -20.76 11.82 1.75
CA ALA A 321 -20.16 11.40 0.49
C ALA A 321 -21.11 10.56 -0.37
N ILE A 322 -21.88 9.65 0.25
CA ILE A 322 -22.93 8.86 -0.44
C ILE A 322 -24.08 9.77 -0.92
N GLU A 323 -24.49 10.78 -0.14
CA GLU A 323 -25.46 11.80 -0.56
C GLU A 323 -24.96 12.66 -1.74
N SER A 324 -23.68 13.01 -1.71
CA SER A 324 -23.00 13.70 -2.82
C SER A 324 -22.95 12.82 -4.06
N ALA A 325 -22.63 11.52 -3.92
CA ALA A 325 -22.63 10.57 -5.02
C ALA A 325 -24.03 10.38 -5.63
N ARG A 326 -25.09 10.28 -4.82
CA ARG A 326 -26.49 10.23 -5.31
C ARG A 326 -26.83 11.42 -6.19
N THR A 327 -26.44 12.62 -5.73
CA THR A 327 -26.62 13.87 -6.49
C THR A 327 -25.94 13.80 -7.86
N VAL A 328 -24.74 13.23 -7.94
CA VAL A 328 -24.01 13.05 -9.22
C VAL A 328 -24.66 11.98 -10.11
N PHE A 329 -25.16 10.88 -9.56
CA PHE A 329 -25.94 9.90 -10.32
C PHE A 329 -27.19 10.53 -10.95
N ASP A 330 -27.88 11.42 -10.24
CA ASP A 330 -29.07 12.11 -10.73
C ASP A 330 -28.73 13.09 -11.88
N MET A 331 -27.61 13.82 -11.75
CA MET A 331 -27.08 14.68 -12.83
C MET A 331 -26.69 13.86 -14.07
N ALA A 332 -26.05 12.70 -13.87
CA ALA A 332 -25.60 11.84 -14.96
C ALA A 332 -26.78 11.19 -15.70
N ALA A 333 -27.82 10.76 -14.98
CA ALA A 333 -29.04 10.23 -15.57
C ALA A 333 -29.76 11.26 -16.47
N ALA A 334 -29.75 12.55 -16.08
CA ALA A 334 -30.30 13.63 -16.90
C ALA A 334 -29.55 13.86 -18.22
N LEU A 335 -28.28 13.42 -18.30
CA LEU A 335 -27.44 13.42 -19.51
C LEU A 335 -27.48 12.08 -20.26
N GLY A 336 -28.28 11.11 -19.80
CA GLY A 336 -28.47 9.81 -20.44
C GLY A 336 -27.49 8.71 -20.00
N PHE A 337 -26.53 9.00 -19.11
CA PHE A 337 -25.62 7.98 -18.58
C PHE A 337 -26.38 6.92 -17.78
N GLN A 338 -25.97 5.65 -17.94
CA GLN A 338 -26.44 4.53 -17.15
C GLN A 338 -25.33 4.15 -16.16
N MET A 339 -25.36 4.76 -14.97
CA MET A 339 -24.40 4.44 -13.92
C MET A 339 -24.82 3.19 -13.16
N ASP A 340 -23.87 2.29 -12.95
CA ASP A 340 -24.05 0.96 -12.36
C ASP A 340 -22.95 0.60 -11.33
N THR A 341 -22.05 1.54 -11.01
CA THR A 341 -20.98 1.34 -10.03
C THR A 341 -20.92 2.51 -9.03
N LEU A 342 -20.92 2.19 -7.73
CA LEU A 342 -20.59 3.15 -6.67
C LEU A 342 -19.36 2.65 -5.91
N ASP A 343 -18.34 3.50 -5.79
CA ASP A 343 -17.11 3.20 -5.07
C ASP A 343 -16.98 4.13 -3.84
N LEU A 344 -16.93 3.52 -2.66
CA LEU A 344 -16.86 4.21 -1.38
C LEU A 344 -15.42 4.58 -0.97
N GLY A 345 -14.42 4.15 -1.74
CA GLY A 345 -13.01 4.37 -1.47
C GLY A 345 -12.52 3.72 -0.17
N GLY A 346 -11.39 4.20 0.31
CA GLY A 346 -10.74 3.71 1.53
C GLY A 346 -11.03 4.55 2.77
N GLY A 347 -10.18 4.34 3.79
CA GLY A 347 -10.21 5.07 5.06
C GLY A 347 -10.35 4.19 6.30
N PHE A 348 -10.89 2.99 6.11
CA PHE A 348 -11.10 1.97 7.15
C PHE A 348 -9.77 1.48 7.80
N CYS A 349 -9.78 1.29 9.12
CA CYS A 349 -8.67 0.72 9.91
C CYS A 349 -9.05 -0.66 10.42
N GLY A 350 -8.12 -1.62 10.39
CA GLY A 350 -8.30 -2.98 10.93
C GLY A 350 -7.32 -3.31 12.05
N GLY A 351 -6.52 -2.33 12.50
CA GLY A 351 -5.49 -2.47 13.52
C GLY A 351 -5.96 -2.86 14.92
N ALA A 352 -7.26 -2.80 15.21
CA ALA A 352 -7.83 -3.01 16.54
C ALA A 352 -8.90 -4.12 16.54
N PHE A 353 -8.72 -5.09 17.44
CA PHE A 353 -9.69 -6.14 17.74
C PHE A 353 -10.15 -6.00 19.20
N ASP A 354 -11.42 -6.29 19.45
CA ASP A 354 -11.98 -6.35 20.79
C ASP A 354 -11.57 -7.66 21.53
N ALA A 355 -12.03 -7.80 22.78
CA ALA A 355 -11.76 -8.99 23.59
C ALA A 355 -12.41 -10.29 23.04
N ALA A 356 -13.31 -10.20 22.05
CA ALA A 356 -13.90 -11.32 21.33
C ALA A 356 -13.26 -11.54 19.94
N GLY A 357 -12.14 -10.86 19.64
CA GLY A 357 -11.42 -10.96 18.37
C GLY A 357 -12.20 -10.38 17.18
N GLN A 358 -13.17 -9.49 17.42
CA GLN A 358 -13.90 -8.78 16.37
C GLN A 358 -13.25 -7.41 16.11
N VAL A 359 -13.15 -7.04 14.84
CA VAL A 359 -12.73 -5.68 14.46
C VAL A 359 -13.91 -4.71 14.64
N ASP A 360 -13.63 -3.54 15.20
CA ASP A 360 -14.61 -2.46 15.38
C ASP A 360 -14.28 -1.28 14.46
N LEU A 361 -15.25 -0.89 13.64
CA LEU A 361 -15.20 0.28 12.76
C LEU A 361 -16.04 1.46 13.30
N GLY A 362 -16.51 1.36 14.55
CA GLY A 362 -17.49 2.25 15.15
C GLY A 362 -18.81 2.23 14.38
N GLY A 363 -19.53 3.36 14.40
CA GLY A 363 -20.79 3.51 13.65
C GLY A 363 -20.64 3.67 12.14
N VAL A 364 -19.43 3.51 11.56
CA VAL A 364 -19.20 3.70 10.12
C VAL A 364 -19.98 2.69 9.25
N PRO A 365 -19.97 1.37 9.52
CA PRO A 365 -20.73 0.40 8.73
C PRO A 365 -22.24 0.66 8.78
N ASP A 366 -22.79 0.95 9.97
CA ASP A 366 -24.21 1.26 10.15
C ASP A 366 -24.64 2.50 9.36
N ALA A 367 -23.81 3.56 9.38
CA ALA A 367 -24.07 4.77 8.62
C ALA A 367 -23.97 4.56 7.11
N ILE A 368 -23.02 3.75 6.64
CA ILE A 368 -22.90 3.35 5.23
C ILE A 368 -24.14 2.55 4.81
N ASN A 369 -24.49 1.49 5.53
CA ASN A 369 -25.64 0.64 5.21
C ASN A 369 -26.94 1.46 5.18
N ALA A 370 -27.20 2.29 6.19
CA ALA A 370 -28.39 3.14 6.25
C ALA A 370 -28.44 4.20 5.14
N ALA A 371 -27.28 4.73 4.70
CA ALA A 371 -27.21 5.65 3.56
C ALA A 371 -27.46 4.92 2.23
N LEU A 372 -26.85 3.75 2.04
CA LEU A 372 -27.04 2.90 0.85
C LEU A 372 -28.50 2.45 0.72
N ASP A 373 -29.13 1.94 1.77
CA ASP A 373 -30.52 1.46 1.73
C ASP A 373 -31.52 2.60 1.41
N ARG A 374 -31.20 3.84 1.81
CA ARG A 374 -32.02 5.03 1.54
C ARG A 374 -31.82 5.61 0.14
N LEU A 375 -30.59 5.64 -0.38
CA LEU A 375 -30.20 6.42 -1.57
C LEU A 375 -29.87 5.56 -2.79
N PHE A 376 -29.51 4.31 -2.54
CA PHE A 376 -29.11 3.30 -3.51
C PHE A 376 -29.74 1.96 -3.13
N PRO A 377 -31.09 1.87 -3.09
CA PRO A 377 -31.78 0.63 -2.73
C PRO A 377 -31.39 -0.51 -3.69
N GLU A 378 -31.43 -1.74 -3.20
CA GLU A 378 -30.95 -2.90 -3.96
C GLU A 378 -31.87 -3.21 -5.16
N ASP A 379 -31.29 -3.11 -6.37
CA ASP A 379 -31.97 -3.31 -7.65
C ASP A 379 -31.41 -4.50 -8.46
N GLY A 380 -30.33 -5.13 -7.98
CA GLY A 380 -29.62 -6.21 -8.66
C GLY A 380 -28.72 -5.76 -9.81
N VAL A 381 -28.56 -4.45 -10.03
CA VAL A 381 -27.74 -3.84 -11.10
C VAL A 381 -26.54 -3.10 -10.52
N LEU A 382 -26.73 -2.32 -9.45
CA LEU A 382 -25.67 -1.49 -8.88
C LEU A 382 -24.60 -2.32 -8.15
N ARG A 383 -23.38 -2.32 -8.71
CA ARG A 383 -22.18 -2.82 -8.04
C ARG A 383 -21.66 -1.77 -7.04
N ILE A 384 -21.65 -2.11 -5.75
CA ILE A 384 -21.06 -1.25 -4.71
C ILE A 384 -19.72 -1.84 -4.29
N VAL A 385 -18.65 -1.05 -4.37
CA VAL A 385 -17.29 -1.42 -3.95
C VAL A 385 -16.71 -0.42 -2.96
N ALA A 386 -15.58 -0.76 -2.36
CA ALA A 386 -14.74 0.15 -1.58
C ALA A 386 -13.27 -0.19 -1.80
N GLU A 387 -12.36 0.69 -1.39
CA GLU A 387 -10.90 0.57 -1.56
C GLU A 387 -10.15 0.36 -0.20
N PRO A 388 -10.48 -0.65 0.63
CA PRO A 388 -9.80 -0.87 1.91
C PRO A 388 -8.35 -1.33 1.74
N GLY A 389 -7.38 -0.42 1.96
CA GLY A 389 -5.96 -0.74 2.10
C GLY A 389 -5.59 -1.14 3.54
N ARG A 390 -5.39 -0.12 4.40
CA ARG A 390 -4.97 -0.27 5.80
C ARG A 390 -5.79 -1.30 6.57
N TYR A 391 -7.10 -1.36 6.33
CA TYR A 391 -7.98 -2.33 6.96
C TYR A 391 -7.43 -3.76 6.94
N PHE A 392 -6.92 -4.23 5.79
CA PHE A 392 -6.31 -5.55 5.66
C PHE A 392 -4.81 -5.56 6.01
N ALA A 393 -4.11 -4.47 5.71
CA ALA A 393 -2.64 -4.40 5.79
C ALA A 393 -2.08 -4.01 7.16
N GLU A 394 -2.87 -3.52 8.12
CA GLU A 394 -2.34 -3.01 9.38
C GLU A 394 -1.99 -4.15 10.35
N ALA A 395 -3.00 -4.83 10.90
CA ALA A 395 -2.83 -5.82 11.97
C ALA A 395 -2.15 -7.14 11.56
N PHE A 396 -2.09 -7.47 10.27
CA PHE A 396 -1.55 -8.78 9.84
C PHE A 396 -0.03 -8.90 10.05
N ALA A 397 0.68 -7.78 10.19
CA ALA A 397 2.13 -7.75 10.28
C ALA A 397 2.65 -7.37 11.67
N THR A 398 3.67 -8.09 12.13
CA THR A 398 4.57 -7.67 13.21
C THR A 398 5.97 -7.56 12.65
N TYR A 399 6.71 -6.52 13.00
CA TYR A 399 8.08 -6.30 12.55
C TYR A 399 9.06 -6.41 13.71
N ALA A 400 10.15 -7.14 13.51
CA ALA A 400 11.21 -7.35 14.48
C ALA A 400 12.49 -6.63 14.01
N CYS A 401 12.95 -5.69 14.82
CA CYS A 401 14.10 -4.84 14.54
C CYS A 401 15.20 -5.08 15.59
N TYR A 402 16.44 -5.28 15.14
CA TYR A 402 17.57 -5.67 15.97
C TYR A 402 18.28 -4.46 16.61
N ILE A 403 18.73 -4.58 17.87
CA ILE A 403 19.46 -3.52 18.58
C ILE A 403 20.97 -3.69 18.40
N ASN A 404 21.54 -2.83 17.56
CA ASN A 404 22.99 -2.75 17.30
C ASN A 404 23.77 -2.03 18.40
N GLY A 405 23.14 -1.07 19.08
CA GLY A 405 23.82 -0.21 20.04
C GLY A 405 22.86 0.42 21.05
N TRP A 406 23.41 0.85 22.18
CA TRP A 406 22.69 1.68 23.15
C TRP A 406 23.61 2.68 23.87
N ARG A 407 23.01 3.71 24.46
CA ARG A 407 23.69 4.72 25.28
C ARG A 407 22.83 5.05 26.49
N GLU A 408 23.43 5.12 27.68
CA GLU A 408 22.79 5.71 28.85
C GLU A 408 22.89 7.24 28.80
N ARG A 409 21.80 7.92 29.18
CA ARG A 409 21.77 9.37 29.42
C ARG A 409 21.23 9.66 30.81
N GLN A 410 21.82 10.65 31.46
CA GLN A 410 21.26 11.24 32.65
C GLN A 410 20.38 12.43 32.24
N VAL A 411 19.10 12.37 32.58
CA VAL A 411 18.11 13.42 32.31
C VAL A 411 18.09 14.33 33.52
N ALA A 412 18.54 15.57 33.34
CA ALA A 412 18.42 16.60 34.36
C ALA A 412 16.94 16.82 34.71
N ALA A 413 16.64 17.10 35.98
CA ALA A 413 15.32 17.58 36.36
C ALA A 413 15.02 18.87 35.56
N PRO A 414 13.78 19.07 35.07
CA PRO A 414 13.44 20.30 34.36
C PRO A 414 13.71 21.51 35.27
N ASP A 415 14.39 22.51 34.71
CA ASP A 415 14.76 23.71 35.46
C ASP A 415 13.50 24.41 35.99
N ALA A 416 13.56 25.01 37.18
CA ALA A 416 12.37 25.48 37.90
C ALA A 416 11.58 26.50 37.07
N ALA A 417 12.27 27.34 36.31
CA ALA A 417 11.67 28.31 35.39
C ALA A 417 10.95 27.65 34.18
N ALA A 418 11.44 26.50 33.69
CA ALA A 418 10.79 25.76 32.62
C ALA A 418 9.54 25.02 33.12
N ALA A 419 9.58 24.51 34.37
CA ALA A 419 8.42 23.93 35.03
C ALA A 419 7.33 24.98 35.31
N GLU A 420 7.70 26.20 35.73
CA GLU A 420 6.76 27.33 35.84
C GLU A 420 6.21 27.78 34.48
N ALA A 421 7.03 27.88 33.44
CA ALA A 421 6.57 28.26 32.10
C ALA A 421 5.55 27.26 31.52
N ALA A 422 5.79 25.96 31.70
CA ALA A 422 4.86 24.89 31.30
C ALA A 422 3.56 24.90 32.14
N ALA A 423 3.62 25.29 33.42
CA ALA A 423 2.44 25.42 34.28
C ALA A 423 1.65 26.74 34.05
N ALA A 424 2.32 27.79 33.59
CA ALA A 424 1.74 29.12 33.40
C ALA A 424 1.11 29.36 32.01
N GLY A 425 1.31 28.45 31.05
CA GLY A 425 0.71 28.53 29.70
C GLY A 425 1.16 29.71 28.84
N ASN A 426 2.16 30.48 29.27
CA ASN A 426 2.62 31.70 28.63
C ASN A 426 4.00 31.49 27.99
N GLY A 427 4.01 30.97 26.76
CA GLY A 427 5.22 30.84 25.94
C GLY A 427 4.88 30.78 24.46
N THR A 428 5.13 31.87 23.73
CA THR A 428 4.85 31.97 22.28
C THR A 428 5.94 31.30 21.43
N VAL A 429 6.17 30.01 21.67
CA VAL A 429 6.98 29.11 20.81
C VAL A 429 6.28 27.75 20.69
N ALA A 430 4.95 27.79 20.52
CA ALA A 430 4.07 26.62 20.47
C ALA A 430 3.59 26.33 19.04
N ALA A 431 4.53 26.07 18.13
CA ALA A 431 4.27 25.58 16.78
C ALA A 431 5.55 24.94 16.19
N GLU A 432 5.85 23.69 16.58
CA GLU A 432 6.58 22.69 15.75
C GLU A 432 6.88 21.34 16.46
N VAL A 433 6.75 21.23 17.79
CA VAL A 433 7.08 19.98 18.53
C VAL A 433 5.91 19.45 19.36
N GLN A 434 4.71 19.35 18.75
CA GLN A 434 3.51 18.88 19.48
C GLN A 434 2.57 18.00 18.65
N GLN A 435 3.13 17.01 17.95
CA GLN A 435 2.40 15.82 17.47
C GLN A 435 3.25 14.55 17.66
N GLN A 436 3.16 13.98 18.86
CA GLN A 436 3.35 12.55 19.18
C GLN A 436 2.94 12.37 20.67
N GLY A 437 2.08 11.40 20.96
CA GLY A 437 1.29 11.38 22.19
C GLY A 437 1.95 10.70 23.40
N GLY A 438 1.48 11.07 24.60
CA GLY A 438 1.23 10.07 25.65
C GLY A 438 2.36 9.66 26.61
N GLY A 439 3.16 10.60 27.17
CA GLY A 439 4.24 10.23 28.12
C GLY A 439 4.58 11.18 29.29
N THR A 440 3.88 12.31 29.45
CA THR A 440 4.39 13.43 30.30
C THR A 440 4.26 13.26 31.82
N ALA A 441 3.69 12.16 32.32
CA ALA A 441 3.42 11.99 33.76
C ALA A 441 4.67 11.61 34.60
N ALA A 442 5.64 10.90 34.03
CA ALA A 442 6.79 10.36 34.76
C ALA A 442 7.96 11.34 34.95
N LEU A 443 8.09 12.36 34.10
CA LEU A 443 9.30 13.18 33.94
C LEU A 443 9.45 14.33 34.97
N ARG A 444 8.86 14.22 36.16
CA ARG A 444 8.88 15.32 37.15
C ARG A 444 10.12 15.38 38.02
N HIS A 445 10.93 14.33 38.08
CA HIS A 445 12.21 14.28 38.79
C HIS A 445 13.27 13.70 37.84
N GLY A 446 14.49 14.24 37.87
CA GLY A 446 15.59 13.77 37.00
C GLY A 446 15.96 12.31 37.25
N GLY A 447 16.52 11.63 36.24
CA GLY A 447 16.77 10.20 36.29
C GLY A 447 17.49 9.65 35.05
N THR A 448 17.59 8.33 34.96
CA THR A 448 18.25 7.64 33.85
C THR A 448 17.29 7.39 32.68
N ALA A 449 17.79 7.63 31.46
CA ALA A 449 17.12 7.31 30.20
C ALA A 449 18.08 6.56 29.27
N TYR A 450 17.54 5.88 28.25
CA TYR A 450 18.34 5.13 27.29
C TYR A 450 18.09 5.59 25.85
N ASP A 451 19.13 5.59 25.04
CA ASP A 451 19.03 5.68 23.58
C ASP A 451 19.37 4.30 23.01
N TYR A 452 18.58 3.81 22.05
CA TYR A 452 18.82 2.56 21.32
C TYR A 452 18.99 2.86 19.83
N PHE A 453 19.95 2.20 19.20
CA PHE A 453 20.23 2.28 17.78
C PHE A 453 19.79 0.97 17.15
N ILE A 454 18.74 1.04 16.34
CA ILE A 454 18.08 -0.11 15.72
C ILE A 454 18.43 -0.20 14.22
N THR A 455 18.19 -1.37 13.64
CA THR A 455 18.58 -1.76 12.26
C THR A 455 17.62 -1.27 11.17
N ASP A 456 16.58 -0.50 11.51
CA ASP A 456 15.69 0.18 10.56
C ASP A 456 15.24 1.53 11.13
N GLY A 457 14.87 2.47 10.26
CA GLY A 457 14.64 3.88 10.56
C GLY A 457 13.67 4.57 9.60
N LEU A 458 13.63 5.89 9.65
CA LEU A 458 12.67 6.73 8.93
C LEU A 458 12.74 6.60 7.40
N TYR A 459 13.90 6.23 6.85
CA TYR A 459 14.07 6.02 5.41
C TYR A 459 13.64 4.62 4.96
N GLY A 460 13.68 3.66 5.88
CA GLY A 460 13.25 2.30 5.66
C GLY A 460 11.79 2.13 6.06
N SER A 461 11.45 1.10 6.84
CA SER A 461 10.04 0.77 7.10
C SER A 461 9.32 1.78 8.00
N MET A 462 10.05 2.59 8.78
CA MET A 462 9.47 3.60 9.69
C MET A 462 9.09 4.90 8.98
N ASN A 463 9.19 4.96 7.65
CA ASN A 463 8.73 6.10 6.83
C ASN A 463 7.23 6.44 7.06
N CYS A 464 6.44 5.47 7.54
CA CYS A 464 5.06 5.66 7.99
C CYS A 464 4.90 6.77 9.06
N LEU A 465 5.93 7.06 9.87
CA LEU A 465 5.91 8.19 10.81
C LEU A 465 5.81 9.53 10.08
N MET A 466 6.47 9.66 8.93
CA MET A 466 6.55 10.88 8.14
C MET A 466 5.40 11.00 7.14
N TYR A 467 5.12 9.93 6.39
CA TYR A 467 4.17 9.96 5.26
C TYR A 467 2.76 9.50 5.63
N ASP A 468 2.62 8.65 6.66
CA ASP A 468 1.34 8.10 7.10
C ASP A 468 0.86 8.70 8.43
N HIS A 469 1.69 9.49 9.12
CA HIS A 469 1.47 9.98 10.48
C HIS A 469 1.13 8.85 11.48
N ALA A 470 1.80 7.71 11.33
CA ALA A 470 1.58 6.55 12.16
C ALA A 470 1.92 6.82 13.64
N GLU A 471 1.15 6.20 14.55
CA GLU A 471 1.48 6.12 15.97
C GLU A 471 1.99 4.71 16.25
N LEU A 472 3.22 4.58 16.75
CA LEU A 472 3.88 3.30 16.97
C LEU A 472 3.88 2.94 18.45
N ALA A 473 3.71 1.64 18.74
CA ALA A 473 3.79 1.07 20.08
C ALA A 473 4.95 0.05 20.15
N PRO A 474 6.21 0.51 20.20
CA PRO A 474 7.36 -0.39 20.26
C PRO A 474 7.37 -1.20 21.57
N ALA A 475 7.59 -2.50 21.45
CA ALA A 475 7.73 -3.42 22.58
C ALA A 475 9.16 -4.01 22.61
N GLY A 476 9.82 -3.97 23.76
CA GLY A 476 11.13 -4.59 23.93
C GLY A 476 11.03 -6.12 23.95
N LEU A 477 11.91 -6.79 23.22
CA LEU A 477 11.95 -8.26 23.13
C LEU A 477 13.34 -8.78 23.53
N ARG A 478 13.39 -9.57 24.60
CA ARG A 478 14.63 -10.22 25.03
C ARG A 478 15.05 -11.32 24.07
N SER A 479 16.30 -11.25 23.61
CA SER A 479 16.84 -12.33 22.78
C SER A 479 17.08 -13.59 23.61
N PRO A 480 16.65 -14.78 23.11
CA PRO A 480 16.96 -16.06 23.74
C PRO A 480 18.44 -16.46 23.62
N LEU A 481 19.23 -15.73 22.82
CA LEU A 481 20.67 -15.93 22.66
C LEU A 481 21.49 -15.24 23.77
N LEU A 482 20.84 -14.42 24.61
CA LEU A 482 21.47 -13.69 25.70
C LEU A 482 21.06 -14.26 27.06
N PRO A 483 21.88 -14.10 28.12
CA PRO A 483 21.51 -14.53 29.47
C PRO A 483 20.16 -13.94 29.93
N PRO A 484 19.32 -14.71 30.65
CA PRO A 484 18.06 -14.21 31.15
C PRO A 484 18.28 -13.08 32.17
N VAL A 485 17.34 -12.14 32.21
CA VAL A 485 17.26 -11.08 33.24
C VAL A 485 16.26 -11.47 34.32
N THR A 486 16.34 -10.84 35.49
CA THR A 486 15.35 -11.06 36.55
C THR A 486 14.02 -10.38 36.20
N ALA A 487 12.91 -10.89 36.75
CA ALA A 487 11.59 -10.27 36.57
C ALA A 487 11.52 -8.83 37.11
N ALA A 488 12.39 -8.46 38.07
CA ALA A 488 12.48 -7.10 38.60
C ALA A 488 13.16 -6.14 37.60
N GLU A 489 14.20 -6.60 36.89
CA GLU A 489 14.84 -5.83 35.82
C GLU A 489 13.93 -5.70 34.59
N GLU A 490 13.13 -6.72 34.29
CA GLU A 490 12.19 -6.69 33.16
C GLU A 490 10.99 -5.77 33.41
N ALA A 491 10.51 -5.69 34.65
CA ALA A 491 9.44 -4.77 35.04
C ALA A 491 9.88 -3.30 35.16
N GLN A 492 11.20 -3.02 35.14
CA GLN A 492 11.73 -1.67 35.30
C GLN A 492 11.79 -0.94 33.94
N LEU A 493 10.88 0.01 33.75
CA LEU A 493 10.81 0.84 32.54
C LEU A 493 11.58 2.15 32.69
N PHE A 494 12.21 2.58 31.60
CA PHE A 494 12.97 3.82 31.48
C PHE A 494 12.49 4.62 30.26
N PRO A 495 12.50 5.97 30.32
CA PRO A 495 12.31 6.80 29.12
C PRO A 495 13.38 6.45 28.08
N SER A 496 12.95 6.07 26.88
CA SER A 496 13.82 5.51 25.86
C SER A 496 13.61 6.16 24.50
N THR A 497 14.69 6.42 23.78
CA THR A 497 14.66 6.97 22.41
C THR A 497 15.18 5.93 21.43
N LEU A 498 14.43 5.67 20.35
CA LEU A 498 14.82 4.77 19.27
C LEU A 498 15.34 5.60 18.10
N PHE A 499 16.58 5.34 17.68
CA PHE A 499 17.22 5.91 16.50
C PHE A 499 17.39 4.85 15.42
N GLY A 500 17.15 5.21 14.16
CA GLY A 500 17.44 4.35 13.03
C GLY A 500 18.94 4.23 12.73
N PRO A 501 19.30 3.45 11.70
CA PRO A 501 20.69 3.12 11.39
C PRO A 501 21.40 4.20 10.56
N THR A 502 20.70 5.19 10.03
CA THR A 502 21.30 6.14 9.08
C THR A 502 22.18 7.20 9.75
N CYS A 503 22.97 7.91 8.95
CA CYS A 503 23.82 8.99 9.44
C CYS A 503 23.08 10.34 9.59
N ASP A 504 21.78 10.39 9.27
CA ASP A 504 20.97 11.58 9.41
C ASP A 504 20.49 11.73 10.87
N GLY A 505 20.73 12.88 11.48
CA GLY A 505 20.28 13.17 12.85
C GLY A 505 18.75 13.27 12.99
N LEU A 506 18.01 13.37 11.88
CA LEU A 506 16.55 13.29 11.85
C LEU A 506 16.03 11.86 12.03
N ASP A 507 16.86 10.82 11.83
CA ASP A 507 16.47 9.40 11.87
C ASP A 507 16.18 8.91 13.30
N THR A 508 15.11 9.46 13.88
CA THR A 508 14.59 9.14 15.21
C THR A 508 13.19 8.58 15.07
N VAL A 509 13.01 7.32 15.47
CA VAL A 509 11.77 6.56 15.30
C VAL A 509 10.78 6.84 16.44
N CYS A 510 11.26 6.86 17.69
CA CYS A 510 10.43 7.14 18.87
C CYS A 510 11.25 7.92 19.90
N ARG A 511 10.62 8.79 20.69
CA ARG A 511 11.25 9.55 21.77
C ARG A 511 10.55 9.30 23.10
N ASP A 512 11.33 9.18 24.16
CA ASP A 512 10.87 9.05 25.56
C ASP A 512 9.81 7.95 25.81
N VAL A 513 9.79 6.88 24.99
CA VAL A 513 8.89 5.73 25.15
C VAL A 513 9.32 4.88 26.35
N PRO A 514 8.40 4.39 27.19
CA PRO A 514 8.74 3.59 28.35
C PRO A 514 9.11 2.16 27.95
N MET A 515 10.40 1.81 28.05
CA MET A 515 10.91 0.48 27.68
C MET A 515 11.79 -0.12 28.79
N PRO A 516 11.87 -1.46 28.91
CA PRO A 516 12.84 -2.08 29.80
C PRO A 516 14.27 -1.77 29.32
N ARG A 517 15.26 -1.90 30.21
CA ARG A 517 16.67 -1.72 29.82
C ARG A 517 17.13 -2.84 28.89
N LEU A 518 17.09 -2.61 27.57
CA LEU A 518 17.56 -3.52 26.53
C LEU A 518 19.10 -3.48 26.36
N ARG A 519 19.62 -4.47 25.64
CA ARG A 519 21.05 -4.71 25.39
C ARG A 519 21.32 -4.82 23.89
N ASN A 520 22.57 -4.68 23.46
CA ASN A 520 22.98 -5.17 22.13
C ASN A 520 22.59 -6.65 22.01
N GLY A 521 21.97 -7.02 20.90
CA GLY A 521 21.47 -8.38 20.70
C GLY A 521 20.02 -8.61 21.15
N ASP A 522 19.43 -7.74 21.99
CA ASP A 522 17.97 -7.71 22.19
C ASP A 522 17.28 -7.04 20.98
N TRP A 523 15.94 -7.08 20.94
CA TRP A 523 15.13 -6.67 19.80
C TRP A 523 14.04 -5.66 20.21
N VAL A 524 13.48 -4.97 19.23
CA VAL A 524 12.25 -4.19 19.34
C VAL A 524 11.22 -4.75 18.37
N LEU A 525 10.03 -5.08 18.89
CA LEU A 525 8.87 -5.45 18.09
C LEU A 525 7.97 -4.26 17.84
N PHE A 526 7.47 -4.16 16.61
CA PHE A 526 6.43 -3.22 16.20
C PHE A 526 5.20 -4.04 15.74
N PRO A 527 4.15 -4.16 16.57
CA PRO A 527 2.91 -4.82 16.18
C PRO A 527 2.08 -3.93 15.24
N SER A 528 1.19 -4.55 14.46
CA SER A 528 0.30 -3.88 13.50
C SER A 528 1.03 -3.00 12.47
N PHE A 529 2.18 -3.47 11.98
CA PHE A 529 3.18 -2.68 11.28
C PHE A 529 3.24 -2.96 9.75
N GLY A 530 2.10 -3.27 9.13
CA GLY A 530 2.07 -3.67 7.72
C GLY A 530 1.53 -2.62 6.75
N ALA A 531 0.87 -1.57 7.22
CA ALA A 531 0.21 -0.57 6.36
C ALA A 531 1.11 0.64 6.13
N TYR A 532 1.47 0.90 4.86
CA TYR A 532 2.33 2.03 4.46
C TYR A 532 3.72 2.05 5.12
N THR A 533 4.24 0.87 5.49
CA THR A 533 5.60 0.67 6.02
C THR A 533 6.55 0.31 4.89
N ILE A 534 6.76 -0.98 4.61
CA ILE A 534 7.69 -1.48 3.58
C ILE A 534 7.39 -0.92 2.17
N ALA A 535 6.13 -0.59 1.88
CA ALA A 535 5.69 -0.02 0.60
C ALA A 535 6.29 1.36 0.28
N GLY A 536 6.75 2.11 1.29
CA GLY A 536 7.41 3.41 1.15
C GLY A 536 8.92 3.39 1.46
N ALA A 537 9.48 2.22 1.79
CA ALA A 537 10.86 2.09 2.24
C ALA A 537 11.87 2.26 1.10
N VAL A 538 13.03 2.82 1.42
CA VAL A 538 14.18 2.94 0.49
C VAL A 538 15.49 2.56 1.18
N ASN A 539 16.40 1.98 0.42
CA ASN A 539 17.74 1.59 0.89
C ASN A 539 18.70 2.82 0.97
N PHE A 540 18.27 3.89 1.64
CA PHE A 540 19.10 5.07 1.89
C PHE A 540 20.32 4.69 2.74
N ASN A 541 21.45 5.34 2.51
CA ASN A 541 22.79 4.94 3.01
C ASN A 541 23.23 3.51 2.65
N GLY A 542 22.51 2.76 1.82
CA GLY A 542 22.87 1.41 1.40
C GLY A 542 22.51 0.31 2.41
N PHE A 543 21.71 0.59 3.44
CA PHE A 543 21.11 -0.45 4.27
C PHE A 543 20.03 -1.19 3.49
N ASP A 544 20.05 -2.52 3.47
CA ASP A 544 19.03 -3.31 2.78
C ASP A 544 17.78 -3.49 3.64
N ILE A 545 16.90 -2.49 3.61
CA ILE A 545 15.62 -2.55 4.30
C ILE A 545 14.54 -3.17 3.40
N THR A 546 14.55 -2.86 2.11
CA THR A 546 13.56 -3.40 1.16
C THR A 546 13.66 -4.91 0.99
N GLY A 547 14.83 -5.51 1.29
CA GLY A 547 15.06 -6.95 1.31
C GLY A 547 14.74 -7.66 2.65
N ALA A 548 14.11 -6.98 3.62
CA ALA A 548 13.79 -7.58 4.93
C ALA A 548 13.02 -8.91 4.78
N ARG A 549 13.47 -9.94 5.51
CA ARG A 549 12.86 -11.29 5.44
C ARG A 549 11.41 -11.28 5.90
N VAL A 550 10.56 -12.07 5.25
CA VAL A 550 9.14 -12.24 5.59
C VAL A 550 8.90 -13.70 5.98
N HIS A 551 8.41 -13.91 7.21
CA HIS A 551 7.94 -15.21 7.69
C HIS A 551 6.42 -15.22 7.67
N TYR A 552 5.81 -15.97 6.75
CA TYR A 552 4.36 -16.14 6.72
C TYR A 552 3.92 -17.16 7.77
N VAL A 553 2.93 -16.81 8.58
CA VAL A 553 2.32 -17.67 9.59
C VAL A 553 0.80 -17.70 9.49
N TYR A 554 0.18 -18.74 10.06
CA TYR A 554 -1.27 -18.86 10.18
C TYR A 554 -1.63 -19.42 11.55
N CYS A 555 -2.53 -18.75 12.29
CA CYS A 555 -2.96 -19.12 13.66
C CYS A 555 -4.46 -18.89 13.96
#